data_AF-A0A535CEB1-F1
#
_entry.id   AF-A0A535CEB1-F1
#
_cell.length_a   1.000
_cell.length_b   1.000
_cell.length_c   1.000
_cell.angle_alpha   90.00
_cell.angle_beta   90.00
_cell.angle_gamma   90.00
#
_symmetry.space_group_name_H-M   'P 1'
#
loop_
_entity.id
_entity.type
_entity.pdbx_description
1 polymer ?
#
loop_
_entity_poly.entity_id
_entity_poly.type
_entity_poly.pdbx_seq_one_letter_code
_entity_poly.pdbx_strand_id
1 'polypeptide(L)'
;QVSSTFHGRDIFAPVGAHLARGVSLHELGTPADPATLQRIDVGPPQRQGSHIDAHILHIDTFGNLISSIPLSIVPDLFTSPHVQLVFHPTGAVVDKRRRFFAEGSGDSQPFIFGDSSGYVGVAVQNGSAARVLGVGSGTPVTFVITES
;
A
#
# COMPACT_ATOMS: atom_id res chain seq x y z
N GLN A 1 -30.84 -17.94 9.43
CA GLN A 1 -29.81 -18.74 10.13
C GLN A 1 -28.47 -18.13 9.77
N VAL A 2 -27.68 -17.69 10.76
CA VAL A 2 -26.34 -17.13 10.53
C VAL A 2 -25.35 -18.29 10.53
N SER A 3 -24.62 -18.53 9.43
CA SER A 3 -23.56 -19.53 9.37
C SER A 3 -22.32 -19.06 10.11
N SER A 4 -21.68 -19.95 10.86
CA SER A 4 -20.43 -19.68 11.59
C SER A 4 -19.20 -19.48 10.71
N THR A 5 -19.30 -19.78 9.41
CA THR A 5 -18.15 -19.79 8.49
C THR A 5 -18.24 -18.74 7.39
N PHE A 6 -19.35 -18.01 7.27
CA PHE A 6 -19.55 -17.08 6.16
C PHE A 6 -20.35 -15.82 6.53
N HIS A 7 -19.81 -15.08 7.50
CA HIS A 7 -20.38 -13.80 7.96
C HIS A 7 -20.52 -12.76 6.82
N GLY A 8 -19.73 -12.87 5.74
CA GLY A 8 -19.87 -12.03 4.56
C GLY A 8 -21.27 -12.07 3.94
N ARG A 9 -21.83 -13.27 3.76
CA ARG A 9 -23.18 -13.46 3.20
C ARG A 9 -24.26 -13.26 4.25
N ASP A 10 -24.03 -13.72 5.47
CA ASP A 10 -25.11 -13.86 6.45
C ASP A 10 -25.24 -12.65 7.39
N ILE A 11 -24.21 -11.79 7.48
CA ILE A 11 -24.20 -10.59 8.32
C ILE A 11 -23.91 -9.35 7.47
N PHE A 12 -22.76 -9.29 6.78
CA PHE A 12 -22.33 -8.06 6.11
C PHE A 12 -23.20 -7.69 4.90
N ALA A 13 -23.54 -8.66 4.04
CA ALA A 13 -24.36 -8.39 2.85
C ALA A 13 -25.79 -7.91 3.19
N PRO A 14 -26.56 -8.53 4.12
CA PRO A 14 -27.86 -8.02 4.55
C PRO A 14 -27.78 -6.63 5.18
N VAL A 15 -26.78 -6.38 6.03
CA VAL A 15 -26.55 -5.06 6.65
C VAL A 15 -26.33 -3.99 5.56
N GLY A 16 -25.50 -4.28 4.55
CA GLY A 16 -25.30 -3.40 3.41
C GLY A 16 -26.59 -3.14 2.61
N ALA A 17 -27.41 -4.18 2.40
CA ALA A 17 -28.70 -4.06 1.71
C ALA A 17 -29.70 -3.21 2.51
N HIS A 18 -29.75 -3.35 3.84
CA HIS A 18 -30.60 -2.52 4.69
C HIS A 18 -30.18 -1.04 4.66
N LEU A 19 -28.88 -0.76 4.78
CA LEU A 19 -28.34 0.59 4.64
C LEU A 19 -28.69 1.21 3.27
N ALA A 20 -28.52 0.46 2.18
CA ALA A 20 -28.85 0.94 0.83
C ALA A 20 -30.36 1.25 0.65
N ARG A 21 -31.22 0.64 1.48
CA ARG A 21 -32.67 0.90 1.51
C ARG A 21 -33.06 2.03 2.47
N GLY A 22 -32.11 2.70 3.10
CA GLY A 22 -32.35 3.84 3.99
C GLY A 22 -32.63 3.47 5.44
N VAL A 23 -32.38 2.22 5.85
CA VAL A 23 -32.40 1.85 7.27
C VAL A 23 -31.30 2.62 8.00
N SER A 24 -31.62 3.20 9.16
CA SER A 24 -30.66 3.99 9.93
C SER A 24 -29.56 3.10 10.50
N LEU A 25 -28.31 3.60 10.52
CA LEU A 25 -27.19 2.88 11.14
C LEU A 25 -27.46 2.56 12.62
N HIS A 26 -28.20 3.42 13.31
CA HIS A 26 -28.59 3.24 14.71
C HIS A 26 -29.56 2.06 14.93
N GLU A 27 -30.20 1.55 13.88
CA GLU A 27 -31.12 0.41 13.94
C GLU A 27 -30.40 -0.93 13.69
N LEU A 28 -29.13 -0.90 13.29
CA LEU A 28 -28.37 -2.09 12.87
C LEU A 28 -27.48 -2.68 13.97
N GLY A 29 -27.44 -2.05 15.14
CA GLY A 29 -26.70 -2.56 16.28
C GLY A 29 -26.53 -1.52 17.38
N THR A 30 -25.81 -1.93 18.43
CA THR A 30 -25.42 -1.02 19.51
C THR A 30 -24.23 -0.15 19.07
N PRO A 31 -24.18 1.14 19.43
CA PRO A 31 -23.00 1.97 19.22
C PRO A 31 -21.76 1.29 19.82
N ALA A 32 -20.72 1.16 19.00
CA ALA A 32 -19.42 0.69 19.46
C ALA A 32 -18.53 1.89 19.80
N ASP A 33 -17.77 1.80 20.88
CA ASP A 33 -16.71 2.76 21.18
C ASP A 33 -15.58 2.60 20.13
N PRO A 34 -15.21 3.65 19.38
CA PRO A 34 -14.11 3.59 18.41
C PRO A 34 -12.77 3.09 18.99
N ALA A 35 -12.56 3.21 20.31
CA ALA A 35 -11.37 2.68 20.97
C ALA A 35 -11.35 1.15 21.08
N THR A 36 -12.51 0.49 20.96
CA THR A 36 -12.63 -0.98 21.01
C THR A 36 -12.40 -1.65 19.65
N LEU A 37 -12.34 -0.85 18.57
CA LEU A 37 -12.10 -1.37 17.23
C LEU A 37 -10.66 -1.87 17.12
N GLN A 38 -10.49 -3.10 16.63
CA GLN A 38 -9.17 -3.64 16.36
C GLN A 38 -8.47 -2.81 15.30
N ARG A 39 -7.34 -2.18 15.67
CA ARG A 39 -6.48 -1.44 14.74
C ARG A 39 -5.30 -2.31 14.32
N ILE A 40 -4.98 -2.27 13.04
CA ILE A 40 -3.74 -2.83 12.52
C ILE A 40 -2.68 -1.73 12.71
N ASP A 41 -1.77 -1.90 13.67
CA ASP A 41 -0.66 -0.99 13.87
C ASP A 41 0.48 -1.37 12.93
N VAL A 42 0.62 -0.61 11.86
CA VAL A 42 1.69 -0.76 10.89
C VAL A 42 2.81 0.26 11.15
N GLY A 43 2.62 1.22 12.06
CA GLY A 43 3.55 2.32 12.30
C GLY A 43 3.59 3.32 11.13
N PRO A 44 3.51 4.65 11.37
CA PRO A 44 3.63 5.62 10.29
C PRO A 44 5.06 5.66 9.74
N PRO A 45 5.25 6.00 8.46
CA PRO A 45 6.59 6.20 7.90
C PRO A 45 7.32 7.30 8.68
N GLN A 46 8.58 7.08 9.00
CA GLN A 46 9.41 7.99 9.79
C GLN A 46 10.42 8.69 8.89
N ARG A 47 10.25 10.00 8.66
CA ARG A 47 11.19 10.81 7.87
C ARG A 47 12.31 11.36 8.75
N GLN A 48 13.55 11.08 8.37
CA GLN A 48 14.79 11.56 8.98
C GLN A 48 15.68 12.15 7.88
N GLY A 49 15.54 13.46 7.64
CA GLY A 49 16.24 14.14 6.55
C GLY A 49 15.86 13.60 5.17
N SER A 50 16.85 13.04 4.46
CA SER A 50 16.69 12.40 3.15
C SER A 50 16.18 10.95 3.22
N HIS A 51 16.02 10.39 4.42
CA HIS A 51 15.60 9.00 4.61
C HIS A 51 14.17 8.93 5.13
N ILE A 52 13.42 7.93 4.69
CA ILE A 52 12.08 7.61 5.19
C ILE A 52 12.04 6.10 5.48
N ASP A 53 11.96 5.75 6.75
CA ASP A 53 11.78 4.36 7.17
C ASP A 53 10.30 4.00 7.10
N ALA A 54 10.00 2.88 6.46
CA ALA A 54 8.64 2.46 6.14
C ALA A 54 8.56 0.93 6.01
N HIS A 55 7.42 0.44 5.55
CA HIS A 55 7.21 -0.98 5.29
C HIS A 55 6.25 -1.17 4.11
N ILE A 56 6.20 -2.38 3.57
CA ILE A 56 5.19 -2.76 2.57
C ILE A 56 3.86 -3.02 3.26
N LEU A 57 2.84 -2.21 2.96
CA LEU A 57 1.48 -2.36 3.49
C LEU A 57 0.80 -3.61 2.94
N HIS A 58 0.82 -3.77 1.62
CA HIS A 58 0.19 -4.91 0.96
C HIS A 58 0.77 -5.13 -0.44
N ILE A 59 0.40 -6.29 -1.01
CA ILE A 59 0.69 -6.69 -2.37
C ILE A 59 -0.64 -6.70 -3.13
N ASP A 60 -0.73 -5.99 -4.24
CA ASP A 60 -1.95 -6.03 -5.07
C ASP A 60 -2.06 -7.35 -5.85
N THR A 61 -3.16 -7.52 -6.59
CA THR A 61 -3.42 -8.77 -7.35
C THR A 61 -2.40 -9.01 -8.47
N PHE A 62 -1.74 -7.96 -8.97
CA PHE A 62 -0.71 -8.07 -10.01
C PHE A 62 0.68 -8.35 -9.44
N GLY A 63 0.84 -8.25 -8.12
CA GLY A 63 2.11 -8.44 -7.45
C GLY A 63 2.92 -7.16 -7.28
N ASN A 64 2.29 -5.99 -7.43
CA ASN A 64 2.90 -4.70 -7.09
C ASN A 64 2.95 -4.54 -5.57
N LEU A 65 4.02 -3.91 -5.09
CA LEU A 65 4.25 -3.64 -3.68
C LEU A 65 3.76 -2.24 -3.35
N ILE A 66 2.85 -2.09 -2.39
CA ILE A 66 2.39 -0.77 -1.92
C ILE A 66 3.02 -0.50 -0.55
N SER A 67 3.79 0.58 -0.44
CA SER A 67 4.46 0.96 0.80
C SER A 67 3.57 1.82 1.69
N SER A 68 3.98 2.00 2.96
CA SER A 68 3.36 2.92 3.90
C SER A 68 3.75 4.38 3.70
N ILE A 69 4.45 4.74 2.63
CA ILE A 69 4.90 6.10 2.33
C ILE A 69 3.82 6.82 1.50
N PRO A 70 3.10 7.81 2.05
CA PRO A 70 2.20 8.63 1.27
C PRO A 70 2.95 9.47 0.24
N LEU A 71 2.38 9.68 -0.95
CA LEU A 71 2.92 10.59 -1.94
C LEU A 71 3.00 12.04 -1.44
N SER A 72 2.15 12.41 -0.48
CA SER A 72 2.14 13.74 0.14
C SER A 72 3.41 14.08 0.93
N ILE A 73 4.17 13.08 1.41
CA ILE A 73 5.44 13.31 2.12
C ILE A 73 6.67 13.25 1.19
N VAL A 74 6.46 12.90 -0.09
CA VAL A 74 7.48 12.85 -1.14
C VAL A 74 6.98 13.54 -2.43
N PRO A 75 6.59 14.82 -2.38
CA PRO A 75 6.05 15.53 -3.55
C PRO A 75 7.04 15.56 -4.72
N ASP A 76 8.34 15.51 -4.43
CA ASP A 76 9.43 15.57 -5.41
C ASP A 76 9.87 14.20 -5.95
N LEU A 77 9.08 13.14 -5.74
CA LEU A 77 9.40 11.77 -6.18
C LEU A 77 9.89 11.72 -7.65
N PHE A 78 9.26 12.48 -8.55
CA PHE A 78 9.56 12.48 -9.99
C PHE A 78 10.46 13.63 -10.46
N THR A 79 10.83 14.56 -9.58
CA THR A 79 11.66 15.73 -9.89
C THR A 79 13.03 15.67 -9.23
N SER A 80 13.15 14.98 -8.10
CA SER A 80 14.40 14.82 -7.36
C SER A 80 15.46 14.09 -8.20
N PRO A 81 16.75 14.49 -8.14
CA PRO A 81 17.82 13.83 -8.87
C PRO A 81 18.10 12.41 -8.37
N HIS A 82 17.91 12.16 -7.08
CA HIS A 82 18.25 10.89 -6.45
C HIS A 82 17.07 10.36 -5.63
N VAL A 83 16.55 9.22 -6.08
CA VAL A 83 15.50 8.47 -5.39
C VAL A 83 15.88 7.01 -5.38
N GLN A 84 15.79 6.37 -4.22
CA GLN A 84 16.00 4.94 -4.06
C GLN A 84 14.99 4.37 -3.06
N LEU A 85 14.58 3.13 -3.27
CA LEU A 85 13.88 2.33 -2.28
C LEU A 85 14.68 1.06 -2.01
N VAL A 86 15.09 0.89 -0.75
CA VAL A 86 15.94 -0.21 -0.28
C VAL A 86 15.10 -1.20 0.51
N PHE A 87 15.17 -2.49 0.16
CA PHE A 87 14.44 -3.57 0.81
C PHE A 87 15.35 -4.33 1.76
N HIS A 88 15.17 -4.19 3.08
CA HIS A 88 16.15 -4.68 4.06
C HIS A 88 16.39 -6.20 4.06
N PRO A 89 15.38 -7.09 3.93
CA PRO A 89 15.62 -8.53 3.99
C PRO A 89 16.49 -9.06 2.83
N THR A 90 16.45 -8.39 1.68
CA THR A 90 17.13 -8.84 0.46
C THR A 90 18.29 -7.95 0.04
N GLY A 91 18.38 -6.73 0.59
CA GLY A 91 19.32 -5.71 0.15
C GLY A 91 19.02 -5.16 -1.25
N ALA A 92 17.87 -5.51 -1.84
CA ALA A 92 17.50 -5.06 -3.17
C ALA A 92 17.26 -3.55 -3.18
N VAL A 93 17.69 -2.89 -4.26
CA VAL A 93 17.54 -1.44 -4.46
C VAL A 93 16.78 -1.20 -5.75
N VAL A 94 15.79 -0.32 -5.68
CA VAL A 94 15.03 0.18 -6.84
C VAL A 94 15.20 1.69 -6.93
N ASP A 95 15.72 2.18 -8.04
CA ASP A 95 16.04 3.60 -8.28
C ASP A 95 15.37 4.17 -9.55
N LYS A 96 14.91 3.30 -10.44
CA LYS A 96 14.07 3.64 -11.58
C LYS A 96 12.70 4.13 -11.12
N ARG A 97 12.18 5.14 -11.81
CA ARG A 97 10.87 5.76 -11.56
C ARG A 97 10.07 5.86 -12.85
N ARG A 98 8.77 5.62 -12.77
CA ARG A 98 7.85 5.77 -13.90
C ARG A 98 6.57 6.45 -13.43
N ARG A 99 6.10 7.45 -14.18
CA ARG A 99 4.79 8.09 -13.91
C ARG A 99 3.66 7.27 -14.49
N PHE A 100 3.90 6.66 -15.65
CA PHE A 100 2.94 5.79 -16.32
C PHE A 100 3.54 4.41 -16.54
N PHE A 101 2.72 3.38 -16.37
CA PHE A 101 3.13 1.99 -16.62
C PHE A 101 3.60 1.74 -18.07
N ALA A 102 3.14 2.56 -19.01
CA ALA A 102 3.54 2.50 -20.42
C ALA A 102 4.91 3.13 -20.72
N GLU A 103 5.50 3.87 -19.79
CA GLU A 103 6.86 4.38 -19.93
C GLU A 103 7.84 3.22 -19.73
N GLY A 104 8.58 2.81 -20.77
CA GLY A 104 9.60 1.77 -20.63
C GLY A 104 9.84 0.94 -21.88
N SER A 105 11.03 0.36 -21.96
CA SER A 105 11.50 -0.44 -23.10
C SER A 105 11.07 -1.91 -23.08
N GLY A 106 10.10 -2.29 -22.23
CA GLY A 106 9.68 -3.68 -22.05
C GLY A 106 10.62 -4.51 -21.15
N ASP A 107 11.54 -3.85 -20.44
CA ASP A 107 12.45 -4.46 -19.48
C ASP A 107 11.72 -4.84 -18.18
N SER A 108 11.87 -6.10 -17.75
CA SER A 108 11.28 -6.66 -16.51
C SER A 108 11.94 -6.13 -15.22
N GLN A 109 12.50 -4.93 -15.24
CA GLN A 109 13.14 -4.32 -14.10
C GLN A 109 12.10 -3.65 -13.18
N PRO A 110 12.25 -3.77 -11.84
CA PRO A 110 11.42 -3.05 -10.90
C PRO A 110 11.54 -1.53 -11.06
N PHE A 111 10.45 -0.82 -10.82
CA PHE A 111 10.43 0.64 -10.80
C PHE A 111 9.47 1.17 -9.74
N ILE A 112 9.78 2.35 -9.23
CA ILE A 112 8.94 3.12 -8.29
C ILE A 112 7.87 3.88 -9.09
N PHE A 113 6.64 3.89 -8.58
CA PHE A 113 5.52 4.65 -9.13
C PHE A 113 4.64 5.20 -8.00
N GLY A 114 3.72 6.09 -8.35
CA GLY A 114 2.67 6.54 -7.44
C GLY A 114 1.40 5.72 -7.65
N ASP A 115 0.93 5.04 -6.60
CA ASP A 115 -0.32 4.30 -6.62
C ASP A 115 -1.53 5.24 -6.55
N SER A 116 -2.63 4.79 -7.14
CA SER A 116 -3.92 5.49 -7.15
C SER A 116 -4.49 5.78 -5.76
N SER A 117 -4.10 4.99 -4.74
CA SER A 117 -4.48 5.21 -3.34
C SER A 117 -3.64 6.29 -2.64
N GLY A 118 -2.68 6.91 -3.34
CA GLY A 118 -1.87 7.99 -2.82
C GLY A 118 -0.58 7.55 -2.11
N TYR A 119 -0.07 6.35 -2.39
CA TYR A 119 1.14 5.80 -1.76
C TYR A 119 2.24 5.53 -2.79
N VAL A 120 3.50 5.48 -2.33
CA VAL A 120 4.62 5.02 -3.16
C VAL A 120 4.52 3.51 -3.34
N GLY A 121 4.57 3.06 -4.60
CA GLY A 121 4.54 1.65 -4.97
C GLY A 121 5.76 1.23 -5.77
N VAL A 122 5.98 -0.09 -5.87
CA VAL A 122 6.95 -0.71 -6.77
C VAL A 122 6.28 -1.75 -7.64
N ALA A 123 6.52 -1.65 -8.95
CA ALA A 123 5.95 -2.53 -9.97
C ALA A 123 7.04 -3.12 -10.87
N VAL A 124 6.68 -4.18 -11.58
CA VAL A 124 7.46 -4.75 -12.68
C VAL A 124 6.56 -4.86 -13.89
N GLN A 125 7.01 -4.36 -15.04
CA GLN A 125 6.21 -4.45 -16.28
C GLN A 125 6.00 -5.92 -16.65
N ASN A 126 4.72 -6.32 -16.81
CA ASN A 126 4.31 -7.70 -17.10
C ASN A 126 4.84 -8.74 -16.08
N GLY A 127 4.99 -8.35 -14.81
CA GLY A 127 5.53 -9.23 -13.78
C GLY A 127 5.11 -8.83 -12.37
N SER A 128 5.51 -9.65 -11.40
CA SER A 128 5.27 -9.42 -9.97
C SER A 128 6.53 -8.86 -9.33
N ALA A 129 6.46 -7.63 -8.81
CA ALA A 129 7.54 -7.02 -8.05
C ALA A 129 7.85 -7.83 -6.78
N ALA A 130 6.83 -8.32 -6.08
CA ALA A 130 7.00 -9.17 -4.91
C ALA A 130 7.85 -10.42 -5.20
N ARG A 131 7.60 -11.10 -6.33
CA ARG A 131 8.36 -12.27 -6.75
C ARG A 131 9.78 -11.92 -7.20
N VAL A 132 9.94 -10.84 -7.96
CA VAL A 132 11.26 -10.41 -8.46
C VAL A 132 12.18 -9.97 -7.32
N LEU A 133 11.62 -9.26 -6.32
CA LEU A 133 12.37 -8.72 -5.18
C LEU A 133 12.44 -9.69 -4.00
N GLY A 134 11.63 -10.76 -3.99
CA GLY A 134 11.60 -11.77 -2.93
C GLY A 134 11.06 -11.24 -1.60
N VAL A 135 10.07 -10.35 -1.63
CA VAL A 135 9.56 -9.63 -0.44
C VAL A 135 8.04 -9.75 -0.29
N GLY A 136 7.58 -9.57 0.95
CA GLY A 136 6.17 -9.71 1.37
C GLY A 136 5.60 -8.45 2.04
N SER A 137 4.31 -8.48 2.40
CA SER A 137 3.72 -7.49 3.32
C SER A 137 4.48 -7.46 4.65
N GLY A 138 4.61 -6.28 5.25
CA GLY A 138 5.39 -6.04 6.46
C GLY A 138 6.90 -5.92 6.22
N THR A 139 7.39 -6.12 4.98
CA THR A 139 8.81 -5.96 4.68
C THR A 139 9.27 -4.54 5.00
N PRO A 140 10.27 -4.36 5.88
CA PRO A 140 10.85 -3.06 6.14
C PRO A 140 11.52 -2.52 4.88
N VAL A 141 11.40 -1.22 4.65
CA VAL A 141 12.07 -0.50 3.56
C VAL A 141 12.59 0.85 4.04
N THR A 142 13.71 1.30 3.47
CA THR A 142 14.15 2.70 3.58
C THR A 142 14.04 3.34 2.21
N PHE A 143 13.30 4.45 2.14
CA PHE A 143 13.25 5.30 0.96
C PHE A 143 14.24 6.45 1.14
N VAL A 144 15.05 6.69 0.12
CA VAL A 144 16.05 7.76 0.09
C VAL A 144 15.63 8.74 -0.99
N ILE A 145 15.52 10.02 -0.63
CA ILE A 145 15.25 11.12 -1.56
C ILE A 145 16.07 12.33 -1.18
N THR A 146 16.83 12.88 -2.13
CA THR A 146 17.57 14.14 -1.93
C THR A 146 16.80 15.30 -2.54
N GLU A 147 16.63 16.38 -1.80
CA GLU A 147 16.10 17.62 -2.36
C GLU A 147 17.09 18.16 -3.41
N SER A 148 16.56 18.76 -4.47
CA SER A 148 17.33 19.36 -5.57
C SER A 148 17.99 20.68 -5.16
#